data_AF-A0A6J1QYD6-F1
#
_entry.id   AF-A0A6J1QYD6-F1
#
_cell.length_a   1.000
_cell.length_b   1.000
_cell.length_c   1.000
_cell.angle_alpha   90.00
_cell.angle_beta   90.00
_cell.angle_gamma   90.00
#
_symmetry.space_group_name_H-M   'P 1'
#
loop_
_entity.id
_entity.type
_entity.pdbx_description
1 polymer ?
#
loop_
_entity_poly.entity_id
_entity_poly.type
_entity_poly.pdbx_seq_one_letter_code
_entity_poly.pdbx_strand_id
1 'polypeptide(L)'
;MGTSLRDLGASQQRYREAVHQMGEHFIYRLMRPWLHVNWIFWLTPTGREQRKILKILHGFTEQIIAERKLYHNRTNNQYLKSFGNDMSAKRDDAEPIEST
;
A
#
# COMPACT_ATOMS: atom_id res chain seq x y z
N MET A 1 7.12 12.75 0.74
CA MET A 1 8.35 11.95 0.64
C MET A 1 7.99 10.50 0.33
N GLY A 2 8.40 9.98 -0.82
CA GLY A 2 8.32 8.55 -1.14
C GLY A 2 9.59 7.82 -0.68
N THR A 3 9.53 6.49 -0.55
CA THR A 3 10.72 5.67 -0.33
C THR A 3 11.39 5.44 -1.68
N SER A 4 12.68 5.77 -1.82
CA SER A 4 13.41 5.45 -3.04
C SER A 4 13.56 3.94 -3.12
N LEU A 5 12.81 3.31 -4.03
CA LEU A 5 12.85 1.86 -4.23
C LEU A 5 14.23 1.36 -4.70
N ARG A 6 15.06 2.28 -5.24
CA ARG A 6 16.37 1.98 -5.84
C ARG A 6 17.36 1.33 -4.88
N ASP A 7 17.18 1.49 -3.57
CA ASP A 7 18.11 0.99 -2.54
C ASP A 7 17.89 -0.50 -2.21
N LEU A 8 16.79 -1.10 -2.69
CA LEU A 8 16.36 -2.46 -2.32
C LEU A 8 16.61 -3.52 -3.43
N GLY A 9 17.25 -3.12 -4.54
CA GLY A 9 17.82 -3.98 -5.59
C GLY A 9 17.04 -5.25 -5.92
N ALA A 10 17.48 -6.39 -5.39
CA ALA A 10 16.91 -7.71 -5.66
C ALA A 10 15.48 -7.88 -5.12
N SER A 11 15.16 -7.28 -3.96
CA SER A 11 13.82 -7.36 -3.37
C SER A 11 12.82 -6.47 -4.13
N GLN A 12 13.28 -5.35 -4.71
CA GLN A 12 12.48 -4.51 -5.60
C GLN A 12 12.05 -5.26 -6.85
N GLN A 13 12.98 -5.96 -7.51
CA GLN A 13 12.67 -6.69 -8.73
C GLN A 13 11.64 -7.80 -8.46
N ARG A 14 11.83 -8.56 -7.38
CA ARG A 14 10.86 -9.57 -6.92
C ARG A 14 9.50 -8.97 -6.58
N TYR A 15 9.47 -7.81 -5.92
CA TYR A 15 8.23 -7.10 -5.62
C TYR A 15 7.51 -6.65 -6.90
N ARG A 16 8.24 -6.05 -7.86
CA ARG A 16 7.66 -5.58 -9.12
C ARG A 16 7.09 -6.73 -9.95
N GLU A 17 7.83 -7.83 -10.01
CA GLU A 17 7.40 -9.05 -10.69
C GLU A 17 6.19 -9.69 -10.01
N ALA A 18 6.17 -9.75 -8.67
CA ALA A 18 5.02 -10.20 -7.89
C ALA A 18 3.77 -9.34 -8.14
N VAL A 19 3.90 -8.01 -8.20
CA VAL A 19 2.78 -7.10 -8.53
C VAL A 19 2.27 -7.34 -9.95
N HIS A 20 3.17 -7.52 -10.92
CA HIS A 20 2.79 -7.78 -12.30
C HIS A 20 2.00 -9.09 -12.43
N GLN A 21 2.52 -10.17 -11.85
CA GLN A 21 1.84 -11.47 -11.83
C GLN A 21 0.49 -11.39 -11.10
N MET A 22 0.42 -10.70 -9.97
CA MET A 22 -0.83 -10.47 -9.24
C MET A 22 -1.87 -9.74 -10.09
N GLY A 23 -1.44 -8.71 -10.83
CA GLY A 23 -2.30 -7.94 -11.73
C GLY A 23 -2.86 -8.78 -12.86
N GLU A 24 -2.04 -9.63 -13.48
CA GLU A 24 -2.47 -10.55 -14.53
C GLU A 24 -3.52 -11.54 -14.01
N HIS A 25 -3.28 -12.14 -12.84
CA HIS A 25 -4.24 -13.04 -12.18
C HIS A 25 -5.55 -12.33 -11.81
N PHE A 26 -5.46 -11.07 -11.38
CA PHE A 26 -6.63 -10.27 -11.05
C PHE A 26 -7.47 -9.98 -12.29
N ILE A 27 -6.86 -9.58 -13.40
CA ILE A 27 -7.55 -9.34 -14.68
C ILE A 27 -8.16 -10.65 -15.21
N TYR A 28 -7.43 -11.77 -15.12
CA TYR A 28 -7.94 -13.08 -15.49
C TYR A 28 -9.20 -13.46 -14.70
N ARG A 29 -9.22 -13.16 -13.40
CA ARG A 29 -10.39 -13.38 -12.53
C ARG A 29 -11.52 -12.40 -12.82
N LEU A 30 -11.21 -11.15 -13.16
CA LEU A 30 -12.19 -10.12 -13.53
C LEU A 30 -12.94 -10.50 -14.82
N MET A 31 -12.23 -11.07 -15.79
CA MET A 31 -12.79 -11.51 -17.07
C MET A 31 -13.65 -12.78 -16.96
N ARG A 32 -13.58 -13.53 -15.85
CA ARG A 32 -14.28 -14.82 -15.66
C ARG A 32 -15.12 -14.79 -14.38
N PRO A 33 -16.38 -14.31 -14.46
CA PRO A 33 -17.21 -14.12 -13.27
C PRO A 33 -17.51 -15.42 -12.49
N TRP A 34 -17.42 -16.58 -13.14
CA TRP A 34 -17.57 -17.89 -12.49
C TRP A 34 -16.45 -18.20 -11.47
N LEU A 35 -15.26 -17.57 -11.61
CA LEU A 35 -14.17 -17.66 -10.62
C LEU A 35 -14.33 -16.68 -9.45
N HIS A 36 -15.41 -15.89 -9.37
CA HIS A 36 -15.66 -15.07 -8.19
C HIS A 36 -16.01 -15.91 -6.95
N VAL A 37 -16.55 -17.12 -7.14
CA VAL A 37 -16.86 -18.03 -6.04
C VAL A 37 -15.56 -18.37 -5.29
N ASN A 38 -15.41 -17.79 -4.10
CA ASN A 38 -14.17 -17.88 -3.32
C ASN A 38 -13.76 -19.31 -2.98
N TRP A 39 -14.71 -20.23 -2.82
CA TRP A 39 -14.42 -21.64 -2.54
C TRP A 39 -13.77 -22.36 -3.73
N ILE A 40 -14.31 -22.15 -4.94
CA ILE A 40 -13.74 -22.68 -6.19
C ILE A 40 -12.33 -22.12 -6.39
N PHE A 41 -12.15 -20.83 -6.12
CA PHE A 41 -10.87 -20.15 -6.28
C PHE A 41 -9.81 -20.60 -5.26
N TRP A 42 -10.24 -21.03 -4.07
CA TRP A 42 -9.33 -21.56 -3.05
C TRP A 42 -8.77 -22.93 -3.43
N LEU A 43 -9.57 -23.70 -4.17
CA LEU A 43 -9.22 -25.05 -4.61
C LEU A 43 -8.33 -25.04 -5.86
N THR A 44 -8.34 -23.95 -6.65
CA THR A 44 -7.54 -23.86 -7.87
C THR A 44 -6.04 -23.65 -7.57
N PRO A 45 -5.15 -24.17 -8.43
CA PRO A 45 -3.70 -23.94 -8.30
C PRO A 45 -3.34 -22.45 -8.38
N THR A 46 -4.08 -21.67 -9.16
CA THR A 46 -3.97 -20.21 -9.23
C THR A 46 -4.21 -19.51 -7.89
N GLY A 47 -5.13 -20.00 -7.06
CA GLY A 47 -5.34 -19.45 -5.71
C GLY A 47 -4.14 -19.69 -4.78
N ARG A 48 -3.44 -20.82 -4.94
CA ARG A 48 -2.21 -21.12 -4.19
C ARG A 48 -1.04 -20.25 -4.63
N GLU A 49 -0.90 -20.00 -5.92
CA GLU A 49 0.12 -19.08 -6.47
C GLU A 49 -0.14 -17.65 -6.02
N GLN A 50 -1.38 -17.19 -6.10
CA GLN A 50 -1.77 -15.87 -5.61
C GLN A 50 -1.40 -15.68 -4.13
N ARG A 51 -1.56 -16.71 -3.28
CA ARG A 51 -1.15 -16.66 -1.87
C ARG A 51 0.36 -16.51 -1.69
N LYS A 52 1.17 -17.21 -2.49
CA LYS A 52 2.63 -17.08 -2.45
C LYS A 52 3.06 -15.67 -2.86
N ILE A 53 2.46 -15.15 -3.93
CA ILE A 53 2.70 -13.79 -4.42
C ILE A 53 2.30 -12.76 -3.35
N LEU A 54 1.13 -12.90 -2.74
CA LEU A 54 0.66 -12.05 -1.66
C LEU A 54 1.60 -12.09 -0.44
N LYS A 55 2.17 -13.24 -0.10
CA LYS A 55 3.13 -13.35 1.01
C LYS A 55 4.40 -12.54 0.74
N ILE A 56 4.91 -12.56 -0.50
CA ILE A 56 6.06 -11.75 -0.90
C ILE A 56 5.71 -10.27 -0.86
N LEU A 57 4.53 -9.91 -1.38
CA LEU A 57 4.04 -8.55 -1.41
C LEU A 57 3.91 -7.95 0.00
N HIS A 58 3.28 -8.71 0.91
CA HIS A 58 3.05 -8.28 2.29
C HIS A 58 4.35 -8.18 3.08
N GLY A 59 5.27 -9.12 2.92
CA GLY A 59 6.56 -9.05 3.59
C GLY A 59 7.35 -7.79 3.21
N PHE A 60 7.29 -7.37 1.95
CA PHE A 60 7.93 -6.14 1.49
C PHE A 60 7.25 -4.87 2.04
N THR A 61 5.92 -4.80 2.01
CA THR A 61 5.19 -3.64 2.56
C THR A 61 5.33 -3.54 4.07
N GLU A 62 5.31 -4.65 4.81
CA GLU A 62 5.54 -4.68 6.26
C GLU A 62 6.92 -4.13 6.62
N GLN A 63 7.95 -4.49 5.86
CA GLN A 63 9.30 -3.95 6.05
C GLN A 63 9.33 -2.42 5.90
N ILE A 64 8.74 -1.88 4.84
CA ILE A 64 8.67 -0.43 4.61
C ILE A 64 7.87 0.27 5.73
N ILE A 65 6.76 -0.33 6.15
CA ILE A 65 5.94 0.21 7.24
C ILE A 65 6.74 0.25 8.54
N ALA A 66 7.48 -0.81 8.86
CA ALA A 66 8.33 -0.88 10.04
C ALA A 66 9.43 0.18 10.01
N GLU A 67 10.12 0.34 8.88
CA GLU A 67 11.14 1.36 8.68
C GLU A 67 10.57 2.77 8.90
N ARG A 68 9.38 3.03 8.36
CA ARG A 68 8.72 4.32 8.50
C ARG A 68 8.26 4.60 9.93
N LYS A 69 7.77 3.57 10.64
CA LYS A 69 7.45 3.67 12.08
C LYS A 69 8.70 4.02 12.90
N LEU A 70 9.83 3.38 12.61
CA LEU A 70 11.11 3.70 13.26
C LEU A 70 11.57 5.13 12.97
N TYR A 71 11.46 5.57 11.71
CA TYR A 71 11.80 6.94 11.33
C TYR A 71 10.99 7.97 12.11
N HIS A 72 9.67 7.78 12.22
CA HIS A 72 8.80 8.68 12.97
C HIS A 72 9.07 8.66 14.49
N ASN A 73 9.41 7.50 15.05
CA ASN A 73 9.81 7.40 16.44
C ASN A 73 11.09 8.20 16.72
N ARG A 74 12.10 8.10 15.84
CA ARG A 74 13.36 8.86 15.94
C ARG A 74 13.18 10.37 15.74
N THR A 75 12.30 10.77 14.82
CA THR A 75 12.02 12.18 14.53
C THR A 75 10.91 12.78 15.38
N ASN A 76 10.47 12.13 16.46
CA ASN A 76 9.38 12.60 17.34
C ASN A 76 8.11 13.04 16.58
N ASN A 77 7.75 12.28 15.53
CA ASN A 77 6.62 12.56 14.64
C ASN A 77 6.65 13.95 14.01
N GLN A 78 7.83 14.56 13.82
CA GLN A 78 7.99 15.93 13.30
C GLN A 78 7.25 16.14 11.97
N TYR A 79 7.26 15.15 11.08
CA TYR A 79 6.50 15.18 9.82
C TYR A 79 4.98 15.20 10.03
N LEU A 80 4.46 14.39 10.95
CA LEU A 80 3.03 14.35 11.24
C LEU A 80 2.57 15.63 11.92
N LYS A 81 3.42 16.24 12.76
CA LYS A 81 3.18 17.54 13.40
C LYS A 81 3.11 18.68 12.38
N SER A 82 4.02 18.71 11.40
CA SER A 82 3.99 19.70 10.31
C SER A 82 2.67 19.65 9.54
N PHE A 83 2.20 18.46 9.18
CA PHE A 83 0.92 18.28 8.51
C PHE A 83 -0.28 18.77 9.34
N GLY A 84 -0.24 18.54 10.66
CA GLY A 84 -1.28 19.04 11.57
C GLY A 84 -1.31 20.56 11.65
N ASN A 85 -0.13 21.21 11.72
CA ASN A 85 -0.03 22.66 11.73
C ASN A 85 -0.53 23.29 10.43
N ASP A 86 -0.18 22.73 9.28
CA ASP A 86 -0.65 23.22 7.97
C ASP A 86 -2.18 23.13 7.82
N MET A 87 -2.80 22.12 8.46
CA MET A 87 -4.25 21.96 8.47
C MET A 87 -4.95 22.88 9.47
N SER A 88 -4.31 23.20 10.59
CA SER A 88 -4.83 24.17 11.57
C SER A 88 -4.77 25.59 11.01
N ALA A 89 -3.63 25.99 10.44
CA ALA A 89 -3.46 27.31 9.83
C ALA A 89 -4.52 27.58 8.74
N LYS A 90 -4.81 26.60 7.88
CA LYS A 90 -5.88 26.72 6.87
C LYS A 90 -7.30 26.83 7.42
N ARG A 91 -7.56 26.40 8.66
CA ARG A 91 -8.89 26.53 9.28
C ARG A 91 -9.07 27.88 9.96
N ASP A 92 -7.98 28.45 10.48
CA ASP A 92 -7.99 29.75 11.15
C ASP A 92 -8.07 30.91 10.13
N ASP A 93 -7.62 30.70 8.88
CA ASP A 93 -7.72 31.66 7.77
C ASP A 93 -9.07 31.63 7.01
N ALA A 94 -9.97 30.69 7.33
CA ALA A 94 -11.31 30.64 6.75
C ALA A 94 -12.27 31.48 7.59
N GLU A 95 -12.48 32.74 7.19
CA GLU A 95 -13.41 33.66 7.86
C GLU A 95 -14.82 33.05 8.06
N PRO A 96 -15.53 33.42 9.14
CA PRO A 96 -16.91 33.00 9.32
C PRO A 96 -17.73 33.60 8.20
N ILE A 97 -18.35 32.75 7.38
CA ILE A 97 -19.36 33.19 6.43
C ILE A 97 -20.48 33.78 7.27
N GLU A 98 -20.54 35.12 7.34
CA GLU A 98 -21.68 35.85 7.87
C GLU A 98 -22.90 35.44 7.04
N SER A 99 -23.74 34.56 7.61
CA SER A 99 -25.03 34.22 7.06
C SER A 99 -25.97 35.41 7.28
N THR A 100 -26.17 36.21 6.23
CA THR A 100 -27.30 37.14 6.10
C THR A 100 -28.56 36.37 5.70
#